data_AF-A0A8C3GLY0-F1
#
_entry.id   AF-A0A8C3GLY0-F1
#
_cell.length_a   1.000
_cell.length_b   1.000
_cell.length_c   1.000
_cell.angle_alpha   90.00
_cell.angle_beta   90.00
_cell.angle_gamma   90.00
#
_symmetry.space_group_name_H-M   'P 1'
#
loop_
_entity.id
_entity.type
_entity.pdbx_description
1 polymer ?
#
loop_
_entity_poly.entity_id
_entity_poly.type
_entity_poly.pdbx_seq_one_letter_code
_entity_poly.pdbx_strand_id
1 'polypeptide(L)'
;MRPGGGGGSGGHGNHEGLRARGAPGRDRLRPRAWAGAAGPCCAACRGGTPRGSPSPPSPRGPLVRLLCPLEPGFVRPVGLRVGRGSGAHPGALRSSGSEQARLKGGVVREDTEEWQKEPSFAGLERVGGVDLSYIKGDDSRACASLVVLSYPGLEVLYEDCRMVAVSAPYVAGFLAFREVPFLVEAVQRLQQEEPRLKPQVLLVDGNGLLHHRGFGVACHLGVLTDLPCIGVAKNLLQVDGLARDELHREQIRSLQREGDTFPLTGTSGSVLGMALRSCNSSKPLYISVGHRVCLETAVRLVQSCCRYRIPEPIRQADIRSREYIRKQMCSPVKVPSSGPEREEKAEVDD
;
A
#
# COMPACT_ATOMS: atom_id res chain seq x y z
N MET A 1 36.22 51.23 69.66
CA MET A 1 36.82 49.90 69.86
C MET A 1 37.09 49.27 68.49
N ARG A 2 38.37 49.20 68.11
CA ARG A 2 38.96 48.21 67.18
C ARG A 2 39.38 46.98 68.03
N PRO A 3 40.00 45.91 67.48
CA PRO A 3 40.06 45.38 66.10
C PRO A 3 39.76 43.85 66.05
N GLY A 4 39.63 43.21 64.89
CA GLY A 4 40.72 42.55 64.15
C GLY A 4 40.20 41.18 63.66
N GLY A 5 40.53 40.61 62.49
CA GLY A 5 41.68 40.77 61.61
C GLY A 5 42.47 39.46 61.57
N GLY A 6 42.47 38.77 60.42
CA GLY A 6 43.33 37.62 60.10
C GLY A 6 42.57 36.58 59.26
N GLY A 7 42.98 36.14 58.07
CA GLY A 7 44.25 36.26 57.36
C GLY A 7 44.83 34.88 57.08
N GLY A 8 45.10 34.57 55.81
CA GLY A 8 45.99 33.48 55.34
C GLY A 8 45.26 32.24 54.79
N SER A 9 45.30 31.89 53.49
CA SER A 9 46.40 31.61 52.56
C SER A 9 46.87 30.15 52.58
N GLY A 10 46.78 29.49 51.42
CA GLY A 10 47.42 28.22 51.07
C GLY A 10 46.63 27.58 49.91
N GLY A 11 47.10 27.46 48.66
CA GLY A 11 48.46 27.48 48.13
C GLY A 11 48.79 26.09 47.58
N HIS A 12 48.97 26.01 46.25
CA HIS A 12 49.66 24.94 45.49
C HIS A 12 48.94 23.56 45.48
N GLY A 13 48.89 22.79 44.40
CA GLY A 13 49.71 22.78 43.20
C GLY A 13 50.14 21.33 42.94
N ASN A 14 49.53 20.73 41.90
CA ASN A 14 50.06 19.71 40.98
C ASN A 14 50.44 18.28 41.42
N HIS A 15 50.28 17.39 40.42
CA HIS A 15 51.00 16.13 40.14
C HIS A 15 50.61 14.95 41.08
N GLU A 16 50.31 13.72 40.66
CA GLU A 16 50.57 12.82 39.52
C GLU A 16 49.37 11.84 39.44
N GLY A 17 48.96 11.17 38.37
CA GLY A 17 49.73 10.35 37.45
C GLY A 17 49.09 8.96 37.37
N LEU A 18 48.79 8.52 36.14
CA LEU A 18 48.65 7.14 35.67
C LEU A 18 47.69 6.17 36.39
N ARG A 19 46.67 5.69 35.68
CA ARG A 19 46.70 4.37 35.01
C ARG A 19 45.38 4.08 34.29
N ALA A 20 45.53 3.69 33.02
CA ALA A 20 44.53 3.01 32.22
C ALA A 20 44.03 1.73 32.91
N ARG A 21 42.74 1.41 32.73
CA ARG A 21 42.20 0.05 32.60
C ARG A 21 40.71 0.05 32.27
N GLY A 22 40.37 -0.61 31.17
CA GLY A 22 39.21 -1.51 31.10
C GLY A 22 37.86 -0.89 30.71
N ALA A 23 37.56 -0.92 29.42
CA ALA A 23 36.17 -1.04 28.96
C ALA A 23 35.58 -2.39 29.42
N PRO A 24 34.32 -2.46 29.87
CA PRO A 24 33.60 -3.71 29.93
C PRO A 24 32.66 -3.84 28.73
N GLY A 25 32.96 -4.85 27.90
CA GLY A 25 32.03 -5.89 27.48
C GLY A 25 30.68 -5.47 26.90
N ARG A 26 30.57 -5.56 25.57
CA ARG A 26 29.30 -5.79 24.88
C ARG A 26 28.78 -7.17 25.26
N ASP A 27 27.83 -7.25 26.18
CA ASP A 27 27.05 -8.46 26.38
C ASP A 27 25.90 -8.54 25.38
N ARG A 28 25.96 -9.57 24.54
CA ARG A 28 24.94 -9.96 23.57
C ARG A 28 23.73 -10.52 24.33
N LEU A 29 22.74 -9.67 24.59
CA LEU A 29 21.42 -10.16 25.01
C LEU A 29 20.63 -10.60 23.78
N ARG A 30 20.51 -11.93 23.64
CA ARG A 30 19.63 -12.63 22.71
C ARG A 30 18.18 -12.16 22.86
N PRO A 31 17.41 -11.93 21.78
CA PRO A 31 15.97 -11.81 21.89
C PRO A 31 15.38 -13.14 22.35
N ARG A 32 14.56 -13.08 23.39
CA ARG A 32 13.74 -14.19 23.87
C ARG A 32 12.78 -14.63 22.77
N ALA A 33 12.83 -15.90 22.40
CA ALA A 33 11.81 -16.56 21.60
C ALA A 33 10.48 -16.55 22.38
N TRP A 34 9.40 -16.15 21.72
CA TRP A 34 8.05 -16.39 22.22
C TRP A 34 7.54 -17.72 21.68
N ALA A 35 7.04 -18.54 22.60
CA ALA A 35 6.39 -19.82 22.38
C ALA A 35 4.86 -19.65 22.46
N GLY A 36 4.12 -20.23 21.51
CA GLY A 36 2.66 -20.40 21.52
C GLY A 36 1.89 -19.18 21.01
N ALA A 37 1.01 -19.26 20.01
CA ALA A 37 0.13 -20.36 19.62
C ALA A 37 0.16 -20.61 18.10
N ALA A 38 0.61 -21.82 17.71
CA ALA A 38 0.42 -22.35 16.37
C ALA A 38 -0.91 -23.09 16.32
N GLY A 39 -1.87 -22.58 15.54
CA GLY A 39 -3.02 -23.35 15.08
C GLY A 39 -2.60 -24.26 13.91
N PRO A 40 -3.17 -25.47 13.78
CA PRO A 40 -2.57 -26.53 12.98
C PRO A 40 -2.75 -26.30 11.47
N CYS A 41 -1.62 -26.20 10.76
CA CYS A 41 -1.58 -26.33 9.31
C CYS A 41 -1.43 -27.81 8.94
N CYS A 42 -2.22 -28.24 7.97
CA CYS A 42 -2.51 -29.61 7.56
C CYS A 42 -1.28 -30.52 7.40
N ALA A 43 -1.27 -31.65 8.14
CA ALA A 43 -0.42 -32.80 7.88
C ALA A 43 -1.30 -34.04 7.70
N ALA A 44 -1.60 -34.40 6.45
CA ALA A 44 -2.08 -35.73 6.09
C ALA A 44 -1.77 -35.97 4.61
N CYS A 45 -0.75 -36.79 4.32
CA CYS A 45 -0.64 -37.69 3.16
C CYS A 45 0.79 -38.25 3.06
N ARG A 46 1.08 -39.38 3.75
CA ARG A 46 2.09 -40.36 3.30
C ARG A 46 1.65 -41.75 3.72
N GLY A 47 0.86 -42.40 2.86
CA GLY A 47 0.74 -43.85 2.81
C GLY A 47 1.71 -44.38 1.76
N GLY A 48 2.53 -45.37 2.13
CA GLY A 48 3.51 -45.99 1.26
C GLY A 48 3.04 -47.31 0.64
N THR A 49 3.54 -47.57 -0.57
CA THR A 49 3.66 -48.86 -1.30
C THR A 49 2.36 -49.47 -1.85
N PRO A 50 2.35 -50.07 -3.08
CA PRO A 50 3.22 -51.20 -3.42
C PRO A 50 3.96 -51.15 -4.78
N ARG A 51 4.94 -52.06 -4.85
CA ARG A 51 5.75 -52.49 -6.00
C ARG A 51 4.91 -53.30 -7.00
N GLY A 52 5.30 -53.27 -8.27
CA GLY A 52 4.94 -54.31 -9.25
C GLY A 52 4.91 -53.83 -10.70
N SER A 53 5.98 -54.07 -11.44
CA SER A 53 5.99 -54.17 -12.91
C SER A 53 5.84 -55.65 -13.30
N PRO A 54 5.31 -56.00 -14.50
CA PRO A 54 6.18 -56.12 -15.68
C PRO A 54 5.56 -55.79 -17.07
N SER A 55 6.42 -55.24 -17.95
CA SER A 55 6.67 -55.56 -19.40
C SER A 55 5.56 -55.55 -20.50
N PRO A 56 5.94 -55.33 -21.80
CA PRO A 56 5.16 -54.58 -22.81
C PRO A 56 4.53 -55.44 -23.94
N PRO A 57 3.85 -54.82 -24.94
CA PRO A 57 4.50 -54.58 -26.24
C PRO A 57 4.12 -53.26 -26.97
N SER A 58 4.95 -52.88 -27.95
CA SER A 58 4.85 -51.75 -28.89
C SER A 58 4.19 -52.18 -30.24
N PRO A 59 4.15 -51.38 -31.34
CA PRO A 59 4.03 -49.93 -31.54
C PRO A 59 2.88 -49.56 -32.53
N ARG A 60 2.30 -48.35 -32.43
CA ARG A 60 1.73 -47.61 -33.58
C ARG A 60 1.84 -46.10 -33.32
N GLY A 61 2.63 -45.38 -34.12
CA GLY A 61 2.53 -43.91 -34.20
C GLY A 61 1.48 -43.49 -35.23
N PRO A 62 1.42 -42.21 -35.66
CA PRO A 62 1.74 -40.97 -34.95
C PRO A 62 0.49 -40.05 -34.89
N LEU A 63 0.46 -39.06 -34.00
CA LEU A 63 -0.33 -37.85 -34.24
C LEU A 63 0.24 -36.68 -33.44
N VAL A 64 1.02 -35.88 -34.16
CA VAL A 64 1.41 -34.52 -33.78
C VAL A 64 0.11 -33.74 -33.58
N ARG A 65 -0.15 -33.31 -32.35
CA ARG A 65 -1.12 -32.24 -32.07
C ARG A 65 -0.36 -31.11 -31.42
N LEU A 66 0.00 -30.14 -32.25
CA LEU A 66 0.30 -28.77 -31.84
C LEU A 66 -0.83 -28.32 -30.88
N LEU A 67 -0.52 -28.13 -29.60
CA LEU A 67 -1.39 -27.37 -28.71
C LEU A 67 -0.91 -25.93 -28.78
N CYS A 68 -1.73 -25.10 -29.42
CA CYS A 68 -1.65 -23.64 -29.38
C CYS A 68 -1.56 -23.15 -27.93
N PRO A 69 -0.79 -22.08 -27.66
CA PRO A 69 -0.79 -21.43 -26.37
C PRO A 69 -2.18 -20.85 -26.07
N LEU A 70 -2.64 -21.09 -24.84
CA LEU A 70 -3.86 -20.54 -24.27
C LEU A 70 -3.79 -19.02 -24.26
N GLU A 71 -4.76 -18.38 -24.92
CA GLU A 71 -5.04 -16.95 -24.85
C GLU A 71 -5.25 -16.50 -23.38
N PRO A 72 -4.67 -15.36 -22.95
CA PRO A 72 -4.92 -14.83 -21.62
C PRO A 72 -6.36 -14.31 -21.50
N GLY A 73 -7.03 -14.75 -20.44
CA GLY A 73 -8.41 -14.42 -20.10
C GLY A 73 -8.67 -12.91 -20.04
N PHE A 74 -9.33 -12.42 -21.07
CA PHE A 74 -9.83 -11.06 -21.20
C PHE A 74 -11.05 -10.84 -20.29
N VAL A 75 -10.85 -10.21 -19.13
CA VAL A 75 -11.96 -9.62 -18.38
C VAL A 75 -12.28 -8.28 -19.05
N ARG A 76 -13.33 -8.25 -19.87
CA ARG A 76 -13.88 -6.97 -20.35
C ARG A 76 -14.27 -6.13 -19.14
N PRO A 77 -13.87 -4.85 -19.06
CA PRO A 77 -14.53 -3.94 -18.13
C PRO A 77 -16.01 -3.92 -18.52
N VAL A 78 -16.87 -4.41 -17.63
CA VAL A 78 -18.31 -4.27 -17.80
C VAL A 78 -18.56 -2.77 -17.81
N GLY A 79 -18.89 -2.23 -18.99
CA GLY A 79 -19.21 -0.83 -19.16
C GLY A 79 -20.31 -0.45 -18.19
N LEU A 80 -19.94 0.28 -17.14
CA LEU A 80 -20.89 0.96 -16.28
C LEU A 80 -21.59 1.98 -17.20
N ARG A 81 -22.81 1.67 -17.68
CA ARG A 81 -23.66 2.69 -18.31
C ARG A 81 -24.05 3.66 -17.21
N VAL A 82 -23.24 4.71 -17.04
CA VAL A 82 -23.54 5.82 -16.14
C VAL A 82 -24.55 6.71 -16.85
N GLY A 83 -25.83 6.53 -16.53
CA GLY A 83 -26.85 7.51 -16.84
C GLY A 83 -26.50 8.84 -16.18
N ARG A 84 -26.63 9.95 -16.92
CA ARG A 84 -26.51 11.31 -16.38
C ARG A 84 -27.64 11.51 -15.36
N GLY A 85 -27.33 11.34 -14.07
CA GLY A 85 -28.26 11.54 -12.98
C GLY A 85 -27.51 11.73 -11.67
N SER A 86 -27.55 12.93 -11.12
CA SER A 86 -26.97 13.31 -9.84
C SER A 86 -27.76 12.67 -8.70
N GLY A 87 -27.35 11.47 -8.29
CA GLY A 87 -27.89 10.77 -7.12
C GLY A 87 -27.50 9.29 -7.13
N ALA A 88 -27.04 8.77 -5.99
CA ALA A 88 -26.80 7.34 -5.83
C ALA A 88 -28.15 6.59 -5.87
N HIS A 89 -28.58 6.12 -7.03
CA HIS A 89 -29.80 5.32 -7.13
C HIS A 89 -29.65 4.02 -6.31
N PRO A 90 -30.67 3.61 -5.54
CA PRO A 90 -30.63 2.38 -4.72
C PRO A 90 -30.24 1.12 -5.51
N GLY A 91 -30.57 1.07 -6.80
CA GLY A 91 -30.16 -0.02 -7.71
C GLY A 91 -28.65 -0.08 -7.96
N ALA A 92 -27.98 1.07 -8.11
CA ALA A 92 -26.54 1.16 -8.31
C ALA A 92 -25.76 0.71 -7.06
N LEU A 93 -26.25 1.04 -5.86
CA LEU A 93 -25.65 0.59 -4.60
C LEU A 93 -25.81 -0.92 -4.38
N ARG A 94 -26.96 -1.50 -4.77
CA ARG A 94 -27.18 -2.96 -4.72
C ARG A 94 -26.27 -3.71 -5.70
N SER A 95 -26.07 -3.18 -6.91
CA SER A 95 -25.11 -3.78 -7.86
C SER A 95 -23.67 -3.68 -7.35
N SER A 96 -23.27 -2.53 -6.80
CA SER A 96 -21.93 -2.37 -6.22
C SER A 96 -21.70 -3.30 -5.02
N GLY A 97 -22.71 -3.47 -4.15
CA GLY A 97 -22.61 -4.41 -3.03
C GLY A 97 -22.43 -5.87 -3.47
N SER A 98 -23.14 -6.28 -4.53
CA SER A 98 -23.04 -7.64 -5.09
C SER A 98 -21.69 -7.88 -5.75
N GLU A 99 -21.19 -6.91 -6.52
CA GLU A 99 -19.87 -6.98 -7.14
C GLU A 99 -18.75 -7.00 -6.09
N GLN A 100 -18.87 -6.21 -5.02
CA GLN A 100 -17.91 -6.21 -3.94
C GLN A 100 -17.86 -7.57 -3.23
N ALA A 101 -19.00 -8.22 -3.02
CA ALA A 101 -19.05 -9.56 -2.44
C ALA A 101 -18.40 -10.61 -3.35
N ARG A 102 -18.65 -10.52 -4.67
CA ARG A 102 -18.02 -11.39 -5.68
C ARG A 102 -16.50 -11.25 -5.67
N LEU A 103 -16.00 -10.01 -5.78
CA LEU A 103 -14.55 -9.74 -5.82
C LEU A 103 -13.86 -10.03 -4.49
N LYS A 104 -14.55 -9.83 -3.36
CA LYS A 104 -14.02 -10.19 -2.03
C LYS A 104 -13.67 -11.67 -1.92
N GLY A 105 -14.40 -12.55 -2.60
CA GLY A 105 -14.09 -13.98 -2.66
C GLY A 105 -12.74 -14.28 -3.32
N GLY A 106 -12.19 -13.36 -4.12
CA GLY A 106 -10.87 -13.50 -4.75
C GLY A 106 -9.70 -13.05 -3.88
N VAL A 107 -9.92 -12.51 -2.67
CA VAL A 107 -8.82 -12.03 -1.83
C VAL A 107 -8.02 -13.19 -1.25
N VAL A 108 -6.79 -13.37 -1.72
CA VAL A 108 -5.78 -14.22 -1.10
C VAL A 108 -5.11 -13.47 0.06
N ARG A 109 -5.01 -14.10 1.23
CA ARG A 109 -4.47 -13.50 2.47
C ARG A 109 -3.13 -14.09 2.90
N GLU A 110 -2.55 -14.91 2.04
CA GLU A 110 -1.31 -15.65 2.25
C GLU A 110 -0.26 -15.13 1.27
N ASP A 111 1.01 -15.39 1.60
CA ASP A 111 2.12 -15.09 0.72
C ASP A 111 2.11 -16.06 -0.48
N THR A 112 2.17 -15.52 -1.69
CA THR A 112 2.16 -16.29 -2.95
C THR A 112 3.48 -16.26 -3.69
N GLU A 113 4.41 -15.40 -3.29
CA GLU A 113 5.69 -15.18 -3.98
C GLU A 113 6.87 -15.63 -3.12
N GLU A 114 7.95 -16.13 -3.73
CA GLU A 114 9.13 -16.59 -2.99
C GLU A 114 9.83 -15.47 -2.20
N TRP A 115 9.89 -14.25 -2.76
CA TRP A 115 10.52 -13.10 -2.09
C TRP A 115 9.83 -12.74 -0.77
N GLN A 116 8.55 -13.11 -0.57
CA GLN A 116 7.82 -12.83 0.67
C GLN A 116 8.27 -13.72 1.83
N LYS A 117 8.73 -14.94 1.52
CA LYS A 117 9.19 -15.92 2.52
C LYS A 117 10.58 -15.59 3.03
N GLU A 118 11.36 -14.83 2.26
CA GLU A 118 12.72 -14.45 2.60
C GLU A 118 12.75 -13.35 3.68
N PRO A 119 13.53 -13.52 4.77
CA PRO A 119 13.63 -12.52 5.84
C PRO A 119 14.03 -11.12 5.36
N SER A 120 14.94 -11.05 4.38
CA SER A 120 15.44 -9.81 3.77
C SER A 120 14.66 -9.36 2.54
N PHE A 121 13.60 -10.09 2.15
CA PHE A 121 12.91 -9.93 0.88
C PHE A 121 13.81 -10.10 -0.35
N ALA A 122 14.74 -11.05 -0.30
CA ALA A 122 15.60 -11.37 -1.44
C ALA A 122 14.75 -11.73 -2.68
N GLY A 123 15.07 -11.13 -3.82
CA GLY A 123 14.28 -11.23 -5.05
C GLY A 123 13.19 -10.17 -5.21
N LEU A 124 12.92 -9.34 -4.20
CA LEU A 124 12.13 -8.12 -4.36
C LEU A 124 13.02 -6.99 -4.90
N GLU A 125 12.65 -6.43 -6.05
CA GLU A 125 13.38 -5.39 -6.76
C GLU A 125 12.56 -4.11 -6.95
N ARG A 126 11.23 -4.22 -6.97
CA ARG A 126 10.33 -3.11 -7.29
C ARG A 126 9.09 -3.08 -6.39
N VAL A 127 8.91 -1.97 -5.70
CA VAL A 127 7.72 -1.69 -4.88
C VAL A 127 6.99 -0.49 -5.47
N GLY A 128 5.71 -0.67 -5.77
CA GLY A 128 4.85 0.41 -6.25
C GLY A 128 4.14 1.14 -5.13
N GLY A 129 3.84 2.41 -5.35
CA GLY A 129 2.99 3.24 -4.49
C GLY A 129 1.85 3.82 -5.30
N VAL A 130 0.65 3.83 -4.73
CA VAL A 130 -0.52 4.46 -5.37
C VAL A 130 -1.23 5.40 -4.41
N ASP A 131 -1.72 6.50 -4.98
CA ASP A 131 -2.53 7.52 -4.29
C ASP A 131 -3.60 8.06 -5.23
N LEU A 132 -4.74 8.47 -4.67
CA LEU A 132 -5.75 9.26 -5.36
C LEU A 132 -6.02 10.54 -4.57
N SER A 133 -5.43 11.65 -5.02
CA SER A 133 -5.57 12.94 -4.35
C SER A 133 -6.68 13.78 -4.99
N TYR A 134 -7.71 14.08 -4.22
CA TYR A 134 -8.79 14.98 -4.64
C TYR A 134 -8.33 16.44 -4.67
N ILE A 135 -8.92 17.22 -5.58
CA ILE A 135 -8.77 18.67 -5.57
C ILE A 135 -9.44 19.24 -4.31
N LYS A 136 -8.78 20.18 -3.64
CA LYS A 136 -9.35 20.82 -2.45
C LYS A 136 -10.64 21.56 -2.82
N GLY A 137 -11.75 21.17 -2.20
CA GLY A 137 -13.07 21.76 -2.44
C GLY A 137 -13.82 21.18 -3.64
N ASP A 138 -13.29 20.15 -4.30
CA ASP A 138 -13.91 19.49 -5.46
C ASP A 138 -13.75 17.97 -5.34
N ASP A 139 -14.87 17.28 -5.09
CA ASP A 139 -14.93 15.83 -4.93
C ASP A 139 -15.15 15.07 -6.25
N SER A 140 -15.28 15.81 -7.36
CA SER A 140 -15.51 15.27 -8.71
C SER A 140 -14.22 15.18 -9.53
N ARG A 141 -13.13 15.80 -9.08
CA ARG A 141 -11.83 15.76 -9.74
C ARG A 141 -10.73 15.32 -8.77
N ALA A 142 -9.93 14.38 -9.22
CA ALA A 142 -8.80 13.87 -8.48
C ALA A 142 -7.59 13.65 -9.38
N CYS A 143 -6.42 13.44 -8.79
CA CYS A 143 -5.23 12.99 -9.48
C CYS A 143 -4.90 11.57 -9.02
N ALA A 144 -4.95 10.64 -9.97
CA ALA A 144 -4.44 9.28 -9.79
C ALA A 144 -2.93 9.29 -10.00
N SER A 145 -2.18 8.79 -9.02
CA SER A 145 -0.73 8.66 -9.08
C SER A 145 -0.31 7.21 -8.86
N LEU A 146 0.55 6.73 -9.75
CA LEU A 146 1.28 5.48 -9.63
C LEU A 146 2.77 5.80 -9.68
N VAL A 147 3.52 5.28 -8.72
CA VAL A 147 4.99 5.32 -8.73
C VAL A 147 5.53 3.91 -8.57
N VAL A 148 6.71 3.66 -9.14
CA VAL A 148 7.48 2.44 -8.88
C VAL A 148 8.85 2.84 -8.37
N LEU A 149 9.25 2.26 -7.25
CA LEU A 149 10.56 2.49 -6.65
C LEU A 149 11.40 1.21 -6.71
N SER A 150 12.71 1.37 -6.81
CA SER A 150 13.66 0.28 -6.60
C SER A 150 13.58 -0.22 -5.15
N TYR A 151 13.92 -1.48 -4.92
CA TYR A 151 14.04 -2.07 -3.60
C TYR A 151 15.38 -2.81 -3.48
N PRO A 152 16.11 -2.68 -2.36
CA PRO A 152 15.82 -1.89 -1.16
C PRO A 152 16.20 -0.40 -1.30
N GLY A 153 16.65 0.04 -2.48
CA GLY A 153 17.15 1.40 -2.72
C GLY A 153 16.12 2.52 -2.54
N LEU A 154 14.82 2.23 -2.70
CA LEU A 154 13.71 3.18 -2.61
C LEU A 154 13.93 4.44 -3.47
N GLU A 155 14.50 4.25 -4.67
CA GLU A 155 14.69 5.30 -5.68
C GLU A 155 13.57 5.21 -6.70
N VAL A 156 13.01 6.34 -7.13
CA VAL A 156 11.90 6.33 -8.09
C VAL A 156 12.41 5.91 -9.46
N LEU A 157 11.84 4.84 -10.01
CA LEU A 157 12.12 4.30 -11.34
C LEU A 157 11.04 4.69 -12.36
N TYR A 158 9.80 4.87 -11.90
CA TYR A 158 8.66 5.24 -12.73
C TYR A 158 7.70 6.13 -11.95
N GLU A 159 7.06 7.05 -12.67
CA GLU A 159 5.99 7.89 -12.18
C GLU A 159 4.96 8.14 -13.27
N ASP A 160 3.68 8.08 -12.91
CA ASP A 160 2.58 8.48 -13.78
C ASP A 160 1.50 9.16 -12.94
N CYS A 161 1.03 10.30 -13.43
CA CYS A 161 0.01 11.12 -12.79
C CYS A 161 -1.01 11.58 -13.82
N ARG A 162 -2.29 11.34 -13.55
CA ARG A 162 -3.39 11.75 -14.43
C ARG A 162 -4.49 12.44 -13.64
N MET A 163 -4.97 13.57 -14.15
CA MET A 163 -6.22 14.13 -13.68
C MET A 163 -7.36 13.23 -14.15
N VAL A 164 -8.27 12.91 -13.24
CA VAL A 164 -9.41 12.04 -13.48
C VAL A 164 -10.70 12.70 -12.98
N ALA A 165 -11.79 12.44 -13.71
CA ALA A 165 -13.13 12.88 -13.33
C ALA A 165 -13.85 11.73 -12.62
N VAL A 166 -14.09 11.90 -11.32
CA VAL A 166 -14.73 10.93 -10.44
C VAL A 166 -16.25 11.16 -10.45
N SER A 167 -16.97 10.40 -11.27
CA SER A 167 -18.42 10.53 -11.44
C SER A 167 -19.25 9.76 -10.41
N ALA A 168 -18.67 8.76 -9.74
CA ALA A 168 -19.36 7.97 -8.74
C ALA A 168 -19.56 8.76 -7.42
N PRO A 169 -20.72 8.64 -6.75
CA PRO A 169 -21.01 9.37 -5.51
C PRO A 169 -20.19 8.85 -4.32
N TYR A 170 -19.89 9.72 -3.35
CA TYR A 170 -19.26 9.31 -2.10
C TYR A 170 -20.25 8.54 -1.21
N VAL A 171 -20.00 7.26 -1.02
CA VAL A 171 -20.72 6.42 -0.06
C VAL A 171 -19.71 5.69 0.81
N ALA A 172 -19.81 5.87 2.13
CA ALA A 172 -18.94 5.21 3.08
C ALA A 172 -18.98 3.68 2.87
N GLY A 173 -17.80 3.05 2.81
CA GLY A 173 -17.68 1.63 2.49
C GLY A 173 -17.68 1.28 0.99
N PHE A 174 -17.82 2.27 0.10
CA PHE A 174 -17.77 2.09 -1.36
C PHE A 174 -16.76 3.01 -2.04
N LEU A 175 -15.86 3.64 -1.28
CA LEU A 175 -14.82 4.54 -1.82
C LEU A 175 -14.01 3.86 -2.93
N ALA A 176 -13.70 2.58 -2.78
CA ALA A 176 -12.97 1.81 -3.79
C ALA A 176 -13.62 1.85 -5.19
N PHE A 177 -14.95 1.93 -5.32
CA PHE A 177 -15.61 2.04 -6.63
C PHE A 177 -15.37 3.40 -7.31
N ARG A 178 -15.01 4.42 -6.54
CA ARG A 178 -14.63 5.74 -7.05
C ARG A 178 -13.19 5.78 -7.52
N GLU A 179 -12.30 5.06 -6.84
CA GLU A 179 -10.85 5.22 -6.99
C GLU A 179 -10.19 4.13 -7.84
N VAL A 180 -10.60 2.88 -7.64
CA VAL A 180 -9.92 1.70 -8.20
C VAL A 180 -9.91 1.67 -9.72
N PRO A 181 -10.97 2.07 -10.47
CA PRO A 181 -10.92 2.06 -11.93
C PRO A 181 -9.73 2.86 -12.48
N PHE A 182 -9.49 4.05 -11.92
CA PHE A 182 -8.38 4.92 -12.35
C PHE A 182 -7.01 4.36 -11.96
N LEU A 183 -6.91 3.69 -10.81
CA LEU A 183 -5.67 3.04 -10.38
C LEU A 183 -5.37 1.78 -11.21
N VAL A 184 -6.40 1.01 -11.58
CA VAL A 184 -6.26 -0.13 -12.50
C VAL A 184 -5.78 0.34 -13.87
N GLU A 185 -6.35 1.43 -14.39
CA GLU A 185 -5.90 2.04 -15.66
C GLU A 185 -4.42 2.48 -15.59
N ALA A 186 -3.98 3.07 -14.47
CA ALA A 186 -2.58 3.43 -14.28
C ALA A 186 -1.65 2.20 -14.30
N VAL A 187 -2.04 1.11 -13.62
CA VAL A 187 -1.27 -0.14 -13.62
C VAL A 187 -1.24 -0.77 -15.01
N GLN A 188 -2.36 -0.79 -15.74
CA GLN A 188 -2.44 -1.32 -17.10
C GLN A 188 -1.58 -0.52 -18.08
N ARG A 189 -1.58 0.81 -17.95
CA ARG A 189 -0.72 1.71 -18.74
C ARG A 189 0.75 1.42 -18.51
N LEU A 190 1.18 1.32 -17.24
CA LEU A 190 2.55 0.91 -16.90
C LEU A 190 2.92 -0.44 -17.55
N GLN A 191 2.03 -1.42 -17.50
CA GLN A 191 2.29 -2.75 -18.09
C GLN A 191 2.43 -2.70 -19.62
N GLN A 192 1.75 -1.77 -20.29
CA GLN A 192 1.82 -1.59 -21.74
C GLN A 192 3.06 -0.78 -22.16
N GLU A 193 3.35 0.31 -21.44
CA GLU A 193 4.41 1.26 -21.79
C GLU A 193 5.79 0.79 -21.30
N GLU A 194 5.87 0.32 -20.05
CA GLU A 194 7.14 -0.03 -19.38
C GLU A 194 7.02 -1.36 -18.60
N PRO A 195 6.76 -2.49 -19.27
CA PRO A 195 6.49 -3.78 -18.60
C PRO A 195 7.62 -4.25 -17.69
N ARG A 196 8.87 -3.88 -17.99
CA ARG A 196 10.06 -4.21 -17.17
C ARG A 196 10.05 -3.53 -15.80
N LEU A 197 9.32 -2.43 -15.67
CA LEU A 197 9.16 -1.68 -14.43
C LEU A 197 7.90 -2.08 -13.66
N LYS A 198 7.21 -3.16 -14.06
CA LYS A 198 6.06 -3.67 -13.30
C LYS A 198 6.47 -3.94 -11.84
N PRO A 199 5.73 -3.39 -10.85
CA PRO A 199 6.01 -3.63 -9.44
C PRO A 199 5.63 -5.05 -9.06
N GLN A 200 6.37 -5.62 -8.11
CA GLN A 200 6.06 -6.94 -7.54
C GLN A 200 5.00 -6.85 -6.44
N VAL A 201 4.82 -5.66 -5.86
CA VAL A 201 3.86 -5.38 -4.80
C VAL A 201 3.48 -3.89 -4.81
N LEU A 202 2.23 -3.58 -4.50
CA LEU A 202 1.71 -2.22 -4.38
C LEU A 202 1.42 -1.87 -2.92
N LEU A 203 1.94 -0.72 -2.47
CA LEU A 203 1.51 -0.05 -1.25
C LEU A 203 0.45 0.98 -1.59
N VAL A 204 -0.74 0.82 -1.02
CA VAL A 204 -1.92 1.61 -1.33
C VAL A 204 -2.24 2.53 -0.15
N ASP A 205 -2.34 3.84 -0.40
CA ASP A 205 -2.79 4.80 0.62
C ASP A 205 -4.29 4.58 0.91
N GLY A 206 -4.58 3.75 1.89
CA GLY A 206 -5.94 3.30 2.17
C GLY A 206 -5.99 1.96 2.88
N ASN A 207 -7.18 1.40 2.98
CA ASN A 207 -7.41 0.15 3.70
C ASN A 207 -7.53 -1.05 2.76
N GLY A 208 -7.15 -2.23 3.26
CA GLY A 208 -7.44 -3.54 2.70
C GLY A 208 -8.59 -4.22 3.47
N LEU A 209 -8.28 -5.30 4.20
CA LEU A 209 -9.26 -6.03 5.03
C LEU A 209 -9.81 -5.22 6.22
N LEU A 210 -9.08 -4.21 6.71
CA LEU A 210 -9.55 -3.27 7.73
C LEU A 210 -10.59 -2.31 7.13
N HIS A 211 -11.79 -2.82 6.85
CA HIS A 211 -12.80 -2.11 6.09
C HIS A 211 -14.22 -2.55 6.51
N HIS A 212 -15.22 -1.67 6.39
CA HIS A 212 -16.62 -1.93 6.77
C HIS A 212 -17.18 -3.23 6.20
N ARG A 213 -16.68 -3.63 5.03
CA ARG A 213 -17.08 -4.85 4.32
C ARG A 213 -15.94 -5.86 4.18
N GLY A 214 -14.79 -5.64 4.82
CA GLY A 214 -13.58 -6.45 4.67
C GLY A 214 -13.04 -6.50 3.23
N PHE A 215 -13.18 -5.39 2.49
CA PHE A 215 -12.79 -5.25 1.09
C PHE A 215 -12.59 -3.77 0.73
N GLY A 216 -11.50 -3.20 1.22
CA GLY A 216 -11.10 -1.81 0.93
C GLY A 216 -10.41 -1.66 -0.44
N VAL A 217 -9.91 -0.45 -0.70
CA VAL A 217 -9.23 -0.09 -1.96
C VAL A 217 -8.05 -1.00 -2.29
N ALA A 218 -7.26 -1.41 -1.29
CA ALA A 218 -6.10 -2.27 -1.52
C ALA A 218 -6.50 -3.70 -1.92
N CYS A 219 -7.57 -4.24 -1.33
CA CYS A 219 -8.11 -5.53 -1.74
C CYS A 219 -8.67 -5.47 -3.16
N HIS A 220 -9.44 -4.43 -3.44
CA HIS A 220 -10.11 -4.27 -4.72
C HIS A 220 -9.12 -4.08 -5.86
N LEU A 221 -8.11 -3.21 -5.68
CA LEU A 221 -7.03 -3.03 -6.63
C LEU A 221 -6.23 -4.33 -6.82
N GLY A 222 -5.87 -5.02 -5.73
CA GLY A 222 -5.09 -6.25 -5.81
C GLY A 222 -5.79 -7.36 -6.56
N VAL A 223 -7.09 -7.59 -6.29
CA VAL A 223 -7.88 -8.61 -7.01
C VAL A 223 -8.01 -8.29 -8.50
N LEU A 224 -8.20 -7.02 -8.88
CA LEU A 224 -8.36 -6.65 -10.29
C LEU A 224 -7.05 -6.62 -11.07
N THR A 225 -5.92 -6.39 -10.40
CA THR A 225 -4.59 -6.33 -11.03
C THR A 225 -3.80 -7.62 -10.91
N ASP A 226 -4.28 -8.56 -10.09
CA ASP A 226 -3.58 -9.78 -9.68
C ASP A 226 -2.16 -9.49 -9.15
N LEU A 227 -2.01 -8.39 -8.42
CA LEU A 227 -0.76 -7.99 -7.79
C LEU A 227 -0.87 -8.09 -6.27
N PRO A 228 0.20 -8.52 -5.58
CA PRO A 228 0.31 -8.33 -4.14
C PRO A 228 0.04 -6.88 -3.76
N CYS A 229 -0.89 -6.66 -2.84
CA CYS A 229 -1.32 -5.32 -2.42
C CYS A 229 -1.42 -5.22 -0.91
N ILE A 230 -0.96 -4.10 -0.36
CA ILE A 230 -1.00 -3.79 1.07
C ILE A 230 -1.70 -2.47 1.28
N GLY A 231 -2.73 -2.46 2.13
CA GLY A 231 -3.37 -1.22 2.57
C GLY A 231 -2.58 -0.59 3.71
N VAL A 232 -2.16 0.66 3.53
CA VAL A 232 -1.47 1.45 4.53
C VAL A 232 -2.28 2.71 4.83
N ALA A 233 -3.03 2.69 5.94
CA ALA A 233 -3.84 3.82 6.35
C ALA A 233 -3.12 4.71 7.37
N LYS A 234 -3.26 6.03 7.22
CA LYS A 234 -2.70 7.04 8.13
C LYS A 234 -3.50 7.18 9.45
N ASN A 235 -4.66 6.54 9.51
CA ASN A 235 -5.77 6.78 10.42
C ASN A 235 -6.52 5.46 10.69
N LEU A 236 -6.85 5.17 11.96
CA LEU A 236 -7.69 4.00 12.29
C LEU A 236 -9.07 4.18 11.67
N LEU A 237 -9.52 3.16 10.94
CA LEU A 237 -10.91 3.02 10.51
C LEU A 237 -11.71 2.29 11.60
N GLN A 238 -12.82 2.88 12.04
CA GLN A 238 -13.61 2.35 13.15
C GLN A 238 -14.65 1.34 12.63
N VAL A 239 -14.28 0.07 12.63
CA VAL A 239 -15.06 -1.06 12.10
C VAL A 239 -14.95 -2.26 13.01
N ASP A 240 -15.98 -3.11 13.06
CA ASP A 240 -16.00 -4.33 13.90
C ASP A 240 -15.59 -4.04 15.36
N GLY A 241 -16.15 -2.97 15.94
CA GLY A 241 -15.89 -2.56 17.32
C GLY A 241 -14.53 -1.90 17.55
N LEU A 242 -13.64 -1.79 16.56
CA LEU A 242 -12.43 -0.98 16.68
C LEU A 242 -12.83 0.50 16.81
N ALA A 243 -12.31 1.16 17.84
CA ALA A 243 -12.59 2.56 18.14
C ALA A 243 -11.32 3.33 18.52
N ARG A 244 -11.36 4.65 18.42
CA ARG A 244 -10.27 5.52 18.91
C ARG A 244 -10.50 5.93 20.37
N ASP A 245 -10.72 4.93 21.21
CA ASP A 245 -10.98 5.08 22.63
C ASP A 245 -9.67 5.16 23.46
N GLU A 246 -9.80 5.14 24.79
CA GLU A 246 -8.64 5.25 25.68
C GLU A 246 -7.76 4.00 25.63
N LEU A 247 -8.35 2.80 25.50
CA LEU A 247 -7.60 1.56 25.34
C LEU A 247 -6.71 1.60 24.10
N HIS A 248 -7.24 2.07 22.96
CA HIS A 248 -6.45 2.23 21.75
C HIS A 248 -5.31 3.24 21.93
N ARG A 249 -5.54 4.33 22.67
CA ARG A 249 -4.49 5.31 22.99
C ARG A 249 -3.41 4.72 23.90
N GLU A 250 -3.78 3.92 24.89
CA GLU A 250 -2.84 3.20 25.75
C GLU A 250 -1.99 2.22 24.95
N GLN A 251 -2.59 1.46 24.03
CA GLN A 251 -1.85 0.59 23.11
C GLN A 251 -0.88 1.38 22.22
N ILE A 252 -1.28 2.55 21.69
CA ILE A 252 -0.36 3.44 20.97
C ILE A 252 0.77 3.91 21.89
N ARG A 253 0.48 4.30 23.13
CA ARG A 253 1.52 4.67 24.11
C ARG A 253 2.45 3.51 24.43
N SER A 254 2.03 2.26 24.28
CA SER A 254 2.89 1.08 24.49
C SER A 254 3.92 0.86 23.36
N LEU A 255 3.70 1.43 22.17
CA LEU A 255 4.65 1.37 21.06
C LEU A 255 5.83 2.32 21.37
N GLN A 256 6.99 1.79 21.73
CA GLN A 256 8.13 2.60 22.20
C GLN A 256 9.19 2.80 21.13
N ARG A 257 9.43 1.78 20.31
CA ARG A 257 10.50 1.72 19.31
C ARG A 257 9.92 1.64 17.90
N GLU A 258 10.75 2.03 16.94
CA GLU A 258 10.46 1.79 15.53
C GLU A 258 10.28 0.28 15.26
N GLY A 259 9.26 -0.06 14.47
CA GLY A 259 8.87 -1.43 14.20
C GLY A 259 8.00 -2.09 15.27
N ASP A 260 7.79 -1.45 16.43
CA ASP A 260 6.83 -1.96 17.42
C ASP A 260 5.41 -1.96 16.81
N THR A 261 4.64 -2.99 17.15
CA THR A 261 3.30 -3.23 16.61
C THR A 261 2.33 -3.76 17.65
N PHE A 262 1.03 -3.64 17.38
CA PHE A 262 -0.01 -4.40 18.06
C PHE A 262 -1.17 -4.74 17.11
N PRO A 263 -1.84 -5.89 17.29
CA PRO A 263 -2.89 -6.34 16.40
C PRO A 263 -4.17 -5.53 16.58
N LEU A 264 -4.85 -5.24 15.46
CA LEU A 264 -6.17 -4.63 15.43
C LEU A 264 -7.22 -5.73 15.39
N THR A 265 -7.61 -6.20 16.58
CA THR A 265 -8.57 -7.30 16.74
C THR A 265 -9.96 -6.72 16.91
N GLY A 266 -10.87 -7.05 15.98
CA GLY A 266 -12.26 -6.64 16.07
C GLY A 266 -13.05 -7.46 17.10
N THR A 267 -14.26 -7.03 17.40
CA THR A 267 -15.17 -7.72 18.32
C THR A 267 -15.57 -9.11 17.85
N SER A 268 -15.46 -9.40 16.55
CA SER A 268 -15.61 -10.74 15.99
C SER A 268 -14.49 -11.71 16.40
N GLY A 269 -13.40 -11.20 17.02
CA GLY A 269 -12.17 -11.95 17.29
C GLY A 269 -11.21 -12.01 16.09
N SER A 270 -11.61 -11.44 14.93
CA SER A 270 -10.76 -11.41 13.74
C SER A 270 -9.69 -10.32 13.86
N VAL A 271 -8.44 -10.64 13.50
CA VAL A 271 -7.39 -9.65 13.31
C VAL A 271 -7.56 -9.01 11.94
N LEU A 272 -7.93 -7.72 11.92
CA LEU A 272 -8.24 -6.98 10.69
C LEU A 272 -7.01 -6.25 10.11
N GLY A 273 -5.98 -6.07 10.93
CA GLY A 273 -4.75 -5.39 10.57
C GLY A 273 -3.79 -5.26 11.76
N MET A 274 -2.79 -4.41 11.60
CA MET A 274 -1.75 -4.16 12.59
C MET A 274 -1.52 -2.65 12.72
N ALA A 275 -1.46 -2.13 13.94
CA ALA A 275 -0.90 -0.81 14.18
C ALA A 275 0.63 -0.91 14.16
N LEU A 276 1.29 -0.04 13.41
CA LEU A 276 2.75 -0.03 13.22
C LEU A 276 3.32 1.33 13.60
N ARG A 277 4.29 1.36 14.53
CA ARG A 277 5.13 2.53 14.74
C ARG A 277 6.26 2.54 13.70
N SER A 278 5.98 3.18 12.56
CA SER A 278 6.82 3.09 11.36
C SER A 278 8.19 3.78 11.45
N CYS A 279 8.29 4.86 12.22
CA CYS A 279 9.56 5.57 12.45
C CYS A 279 9.49 6.33 13.78
N ASN A 280 10.37 7.30 14.00
CA ASN A 280 10.37 8.28 15.11
C ASN A 280 9.10 9.17 15.23
N SER A 281 7.93 8.71 14.80
CA SER A 281 6.63 9.34 15.01
C SER A 281 5.81 8.59 16.06
N SER A 282 5.10 9.34 16.91
CA SER A 282 4.13 8.78 17.86
C SER A 282 2.80 8.37 17.22
N LYS A 283 2.56 8.75 15.96
CA LYS A 283 1.34 8.42 15.23
C LYS A 283 1.57 7.17 14.39
N PRO A 284 0.95 6.02 14.72
CA PRO A 284 1.17 4.79 13.97
C PRO A 284 0.56 4.87 12.56
N LEU A 285 0.95 3.92 11.72
CA LEU A 285 0.23 3.50 10.53
C LEU A 285 -0.67 2.30 10.86
N TYR A 286 -1.71 2.10 10.07
CA TYR A 286 -2.62 0.97 10.22
C TYR A 286 -2.50 0.12 8.95
N ILE A 287 -1.86 -1.03 9.10
CA ILE A 287 -1.53 -1.93 7.98
C ILE A 287 -2.59 -3.01 7.90
N SER A 288 -3.09 -3.27 6.70
CA SER A 288 -4.03 -4.36 6.48
C SER A 288 -3.74 -5.05 5.16
N VAL A 289 -3.99 -6.36 5.13
CA VAL A 289 -3.84 -7.18 3.92
C VAL A 289 -4.73 -6.63 2.82
N GLY A 290 -4.17 -6.39 1.63
CA GLY A 290 -4.93 -6.14 0.42
C GLY A 290 -5.19 -7.45 -0.32
N HIS A 291 -4.14 -8.04 -0.90
CA HIS A 291 -4.22 -9.25 -1.72
C HIS A 291 -2.84 -9.92 -1.81
N ARG A 292 -2.79 -11.26 -1.85
CA ARG A 292 -1.57 -12.09 -2.11
C ARG A 292 -0.37 -11.76 -1.22
N VAL A 293 -0.64 -11.43 0.03
CA VAL A 293 0.38 -11.16 1.06
C VAL A 293 -0.23 -11.43 2.43
N CYS A 294 0.52 -12.05 3.33
CA CYS A 294 0.08 -12.22 4.71
C CYS A 294 0.31 -10.95 5.54
N LEU A 295 -0.39 -10.81 6.67
CA LEU A 295 -0.33 -9.57 7.48
C LEU A 295 1.08 -9.32 8.04
N GLU A 296 1.79 -10.37 8.46
CA GLU A 296 3.14 -10.26 9.00
C GLU A 296 4.13 -9.74 7.95
N THR A 297 4.14 -10.37 6.77
CA THR A 297 4.94 -9.95 5.61
C THR A 297 4.61 -8.52 5.20
N ALA A 298 3.32 -8.17 5.17
CA ALA A 298 2.88 -6.81 4.85
C ALA A 298 3.44 -5.76 5.82
N VAL A 299 3.39 -6.02 7.12
CA VAL A 299 3.91 -5.12 8.16
C VAL A 299 5.42 -4.96 8.05
N ARG A 300 6.15 -6.06 7.89
CA ARG A 300 7.61 -6.06 7.73
C ARG A 300 8.04 -5.29 6.47
N LEU A 301 7.37 -5.52 5.35
CA LEU A 301 7.67 -4.83 4.10
C LEU A 301 7.39 -3.34 4.22
N VAL A 302 6.21 -2.96 4.76
CA VAL A 302 5.88 -1.55 4.97
C VAL A 302 6.92 -0.87 5.86
N GLN A 303 7.36 -1.52 6.95
CA GLN A 303 8.42 -1.01 7.82
C GLN A 303 9.73 -0.80 7.04
N SER A 304 10.14 -1.77 6.22
CA SER A 304 11.37 -1.66 5.41
C SER A 304 11.32 -0.53 4.36
N CYS A 305 10.12 -0.13 3.93
CA CYS A 305 9.92 0.99 3.02
C CYS A 305 9.83 2.36 3.73
N CYS A 306 9.91 2.43 5.06
CA CYS A 306 9.79 3.67 5.82
C CYS A 306 11.14 4.37 6.04
N ARG A 307 11.46 5.36 5.20
CA ARG A 307 12.50 6.38 5.52
C ARG A 307 11.98 7.47 6.47
N TYR A 308 10.67 7.67 6.43
CA TYR A 308 9.92 8.62 7.23
C TYR A 308 8.70 7.91 7.82
N ARG A 309 7.77 8.66 8.44
CA ARG A 309 6.53 8.08 8.98
C ARG A 309 5.73 7.37 7.89
N ILE A 310 5.62 7.98 6.72
CA ILE A 310 4.89 7.43 5.58
C ILE A 310 5.89 6.63 4.72
N PRO A 311 5.54 5.40 4.27
CA PRO A 311 6.42 4.61 3.43
C PRO A 311 6.75 5.34 2.15
N GLU A 312 7.99 5.21 1.69
CA GLU A 312 8.52 5.99 0.57
C GLU A 312 7.66 5.87 -0.71
N PRO A 313 7.15 4.69 -1.13
CA PRO A 313 6.28 4.60 -2.30
C PRO A 313 5.00 5.45 -2.18
N ILE A 314 4.33 5.41 -1.02
CA ILE A 314 3.10 6.20 -0.79
C ILE A 314 3.44 7.69 -0.68
N ARG A 315 4.53 8.03 -0.01
CA ARG A 315 4.99 9.41 0.12
C ARG A 315 5.28 10.03 -1.25
N GLN A 316 5.92 9.29 -2.14
CA GLN A 316 6.27 9.73 -3.49
C GLN A 316 5.04 9.86 -4.40
N ALA A 317 4.03 8.98 -4.25
CA ALA A 317 2.74 9.12 -4.94
C ALA A 317 1.98 10.37 -4.48
N ASP A 318 1.85 10.62 -3.17
CA ASP A 318 1.16 11.80 -2.61
C ASP A 318 1.86 13.12 -3.00
N ILE A 319 3.20 13.16 -3.03
CA ILE A 319 3.94 14.36 -3.46
C ILE A 319 3.63 14.70 -4.92
N ARG A 320 3.70 13.70 -5.80
CA ARG A 320 3.50 13.89 -7.24
C ARG A 320 2.06 14.22 -7.58
N SER A 321 1.10 13.55 -6.96
CA SER A 321 -0.32 13.84 -7.17
C SER A 321 -0.64 15.29 -6.80
N ARG A 322 -0.15 15.77 -5.65
CA ARG A 322 -0.31 17.16 -5.21
C ARG A 322 0.44 18.16 -6.08
N GLU A 323 1.64 17.83 -6.55
CA GLU A 323 2.39 18.68 -7.48
C GLU A 323 1.69 18.79 -8.84
N TYR A 324 1.18 17.67 -9.35
CA TYR A 324 0.46 17.62 -10.61
C TYR A 324 -0.82 18.47 -10.56
N ILE A 325 -1.60 18.37 -9.47
CA ILE A 325 -2.78 19.22 -9.23
C ILE A 325 -2.38 20.70 -9.26
N ARG A 326 -1.31 21.09 -8.56
CA ARG A 326 -0.85 22.49 -8.55
C ARG A 326 -0.47 22.98 -9.96
N LYS A 327 0.25 22.19 -10.75
CA LYS A 327 0.65 22.57 -12.13
C LYS A 327 -0.56 22.72 -13.06
N GLN A 328 -1.54 21.82 -12.97
CA GLN A 328 -2.74 21.85 -13.80
C GLN A 328 -3.65 23.04 -13.45
N MET A 329 -3.68 23.46 -12.18
CA MET A 329 -4.43 24.65 -11.76
C MET A 329 -3.78 25.98 -12.14
N CYS A 330 -2.45 26.03 -12.25
CA CYS A 330 -1.72 27.24 -12.63
C CYS A 330 -1.54 27.41 -14.15
N SER A 331 -2.00 26.47 -14.97
CA SER A 331 -1.89 26.58 -16.43
C SER A 331 -2.96 27.54 -16.97
N PRO A 332 -2.60 28.59 -17.75
CA PRO A 332 -3.58 29.52 -18.28
C PRO A 332 -4.57 28.79 -19.19
N VAL A 333 -5.85 29.02 -18.95
CA VAL A 333 -6.94 28.52 -19.80
C VAL A 333 -6.70 29.07 -21.21
N LYS A 334 -6.34 28.21 -22.16
CA LYS A 334 -6.43 28.54 -23.59
C LYS A 334 -7.91 28.66 -23.93
N VAL A 335 -8.45 29.87 -23.86
CA VAL A 335 -9.75 30.19 -24.43
C VAL A 335 -9.59 30.06 -25.95
N PRO A 336 -10.37 29.19 -26.64
CA PRO A 336 -10.41 29.21 -28.10
C PRO A 336 -11.04 30.54 -28.53
N SER A 337 -10.25 31.42 -29.13
CA SER A 337 -10.78 32.61 -29.80
C SER A 337 -11.56 32.16 -31.03
N SER A 338 -12.88 32.10 -30.92
CA SER A 338 -13.78 32.03 -32.06
C SER A 338 -14.43 33.41 -32.20
N GLY A 339 -13.84 34.25 -33.04
CA GLY A 339 -14.49 35.43 -33.59
C GLY A 339 -14.55 35.27 -35.11
N PRO A 340 -15.72 35.35 -35.75
CA PRO A 340 -15.79 35.31 -37.20
C PRO A 340 -15.27 36.63 -37.77
N GLU A 341 -14.31 36.55 -38.69
CA GLU A 341 -13.95 37.66 -39.56
C GLU A 341 -15.20 38.02 -40.40
N ARG A 342 -15.69 39.26 -40.25
CA ARG A 342 -16.70 39.81 -41.15
C ARG A 342 -16.00 40.19 -42.46
N GLU A 343 -16.36 39.51 -43.53
CA GLU A 343 -16.13 39.97 -44.90
C GLU A 343 -16.85 41.31 -45.10
N GLU A 344 -16.07 42.35 -45.34
CA GLU A 344 -16.55 43.67 -45.75
C GLU A 344 -16.85 43.61 -47.26
N LYS A 345 -18.13 43.59 -47.61
CA LYS A 345 -18.58 43.77 -49.00
C LYS A 345 -18.31 45.21 -49.42
N ALA A 346 -17.51 45.39 -50.46
CA ALA A 346 -17.41 46.64 -51.19
C ALA A 346 -18.73 46.90 -51.93
N GLU A 347 -19.43 47.98 -51.56
CA GLU A 347 -20.47 48.59 -52.40
C GLU A 347 -19.78 49.35 -53.54
N VAL A 348 -20.18 48.99 -54.76
CA VAL A 348 -20.04 49.78 -55.99
C VAL A 348 -21.39 50.46 -56.18
N ASP A 349 -21.42 51.78 -56.27
CA ASP A 349 -22.39 52.51 -57.10
C ASP A 349 -21.94 53.98 -57.28
N ASP A 350 -22.33 54.51 -58.46
CA ASP A 350 -21.93 55.72 -59.21
C ASP A 350 -21.72 57.05 -58.46
#